data_AF-A0A7K2QP60-F1
#
_entry.id   AF-A0A7K2QP60-F1
#
_cell.length_a   1.000
_cell.length_b   1.000
_cell.length_c   1.000
_cell.angle_alpha   90.00
_cell.angle_beta   90.00
_cell.angle_gamma   90.00
#
_symmetry.space_group_name_H-M   'P 1'
#
loop_
_entity.id
_entity.type
_entity.pdbx_description
1 polymer ?
#
loop_
_entity_poly.entity_id
_entity_poly.type
_entity_poly.pdbx_seq_one_letter_code
_entity_poly.pdbx_strand_id
1 'polypeptide(L)' 'MTTLAGYTTADLRVPWRGVRFPCRLVTPKAPTEAPALLILGGGFQDRHSWGRLERRLGHLHPMIIPDLPPA' A
#
# COMPACT_ATOMS: atom_id res chain seq x y z
N MET A 1 7.30 9.35 -5.75
CA MET A 1 7.76 8.22 -4.94
C MET A 1 8.49 8.78 -3.73
N THR A 2 8.02 8.47 -2.52
CA THR A 2 8.60 8.96 -1.26
C THR A 2 9.42 7.84 -0.62
N THR A 3 10.64 8.16 -0.23
CA THR A 3 11.59 7.18 0.31
C THR A 3 11.66 7.28 1.83
N LEU A 4 11.48 6.16 2.53
CA LEU A 4 11.62 6.04 3.99
C LEU A 4 12.76 5.07 4.34
N ALA A 5 13.10 4.98 5.63
CA ALA A 5 14.08 4.01 6.10
C ALA A 5 13.55 2.59 5.83
N GLY A 6 14.27 1.82 4.99
CA GLY A 6 13.94 0.43 4.66
C GLY A 6 12.94 0.18 3.52
N TYR A 7 12.18 1.20 3.07
CA TYR A 7 11.18 1.02 2.00
C TYR A 7 10.88 2.31 1.23
N THR A 8 10.20 2.19 0.09
CA THR A 8 9.68 3.29 -0.70
C THR A 8 8.17 3.23 -0.77
N THR A 9 7.55 4.37 -1.07
CA THR A 9 6.10 4.47 -1.25
C THR A 9 5.76 5.24 -2.52
N ALA A 10 4.71 4.83 -3.22
CA ALA A 10 4.24 5.50 -4.42
C ALA A 10 2.72 5.41 -4.53
N ASP A 11 2.10 6.50 -4.99
CA ASP A 11 0.69 6.48 -5.35
C ASP A 11 0.57 6.17 -6.84
N LEU A 12 -0.30 5.23 -7.17
CA LEU A 12 -0.54 4.77 -8.54
C LEU A 12 -2.01 4.36 -8.71
N ARG A 13 -2.47 4.27 -9.96
CA ARG A 13 -3.82 3.79 -10.28
C ARG A 13 -3.75 2.37 -10.82
N VAL A 14 -4.30 1.39 -10.08
CA VAL A 14 -4.35 -0.01 -10.52
C VAL A 14 -5.66 -0.27 -11.28
N PRO A 15 -5.61 -0.71 -12.54
CA PRO A 15 -6.79 -1.17 -13.25
C PRO A 15 -7.22 -2.55 -12.75
N TRP A 16 -8.49 -2.70 -12.40
CA TRP A 16 -9.13 -3.96 -12.04
C TRP A 16 -10.59 -3.98 -12.47
N ARG A 17 -10.98 -4.97 -13.26
CA ARG A 17 -12.37 -5.15 -13.77
C ARG A 17 -12.99 -3.87 -14.36
N GLY A 18 -12.20 -3.13 -15.13
CA GLY A 18 -12.65 -1.88 -15.78
C GLY A 18 -12.66 -0.64 -14.88
N VAL A 19 -12.36 -0.77 -13.58
CA VAL A 19 -12.24 0.34 -12.64
C VAL A 19 -10.77 0.61 -12.34
N ARG A 20 -10.38 1.88 -12.17
CA ARG A 20 -9.03 2.27 -11.76
C ARG A 20 -9.04 2.71 -10.30
N PHE A 21 -8.50 1.87 -9.44
CA PHE A 21 -8.40 2.15 -8.01
C PHE A 21 -7.18 3.02 -7.73
N PRO A 22 -7.32 4.18 -7.07
CA PRO A 22 -6.18 4.86 -6.46
C PRO A 22 -5.60 3.93 -5.39
N CYS A 23 -4.30 3.64 -5.49
CA CYS A 23 -3.61 2.76 -4.58
C CYS A 23 -2.33 3.43 -4.10
N ARG A 24 -1.96 3.11 -2.86
CA ARG A 24 -0.63 3.34 -2.33
C ARG A 24 0.15 2.03 -2.34
N LEU A 25 1.30 2.05 -2.98
CA LEU A 25 2.26 0.96 -3.02
C LEU A 25 3.33 1.20 -1.97
N VAL A 26 3.70 0.15 -1.24
CA VAL A 26 4.84 0.13 -0.31
C VAL A 26 5.78 -0.97 -0.75
N THR A 27 7.04 -0.62 -1.00
CA THR A 27 8.03 -1.54 -1.56
C THR A 27 9.27 -1.58 -0.66
N PRO A 28 9.61 -2.74 -0.07
CA PRO A 28 10.87 -2.95 0.64
C PRO A 28 12.06 -2.60 -0.26
N LYS A 29 13.08 -1.95 0.30
CA LYS A 29 14.32 -1.66 -0.45
C LYS A 29 15.19 -2.89 -0.64
N ALA A 30 15.24 -3.74 0.38
CA ALA A 30 15.90 -5.02 0.29
C ALA A 30 14.96 -6.04 -0.37
N PRO A 31 15.47 -6.96 -1.21
CA PRO A 31 14.71 -8.11 -1.65
C PRO A 31 14.13 -8.87 -0.45
N THR A 32 12.88 -9.28 -0.54
CA THR A 32 12.19 -10.06 0.48
C THR A 32 11.45 -11.22 -0.17
N GLU A 33 11.48 -12.38 0.46
CA GLU A 33 10.66 -13.54 0.07
C GLU A 33 9.28 -13.51 0.75
N ALA A 34 9.03 -12.50 1.59
CA ALA A 34 7.78 -12.38 2.30
C ALA A 34 6.62 -12.10 1.33
N PRO A 35 5.42 -12.65 1.59
CA PRO A 35 4.27 -12.46 0.71
C PRO A 35 3.84 -10.99 0.68
N ALA A 36 3.32 -10.58 -0.47
CA ALA A 36 2.69 -9.28 -0.64
C ALA A 36 1.37 -9.19 0.14
N LEU A 37 1.12 -8.05 0.74
CA LEU A 37 -0.10 -7.80 1.53
C LEU A 37 -1.04 -6.85 0.78
N LEU A 38 -2.32 -7.20 0.77
CA LEU A 38 -3.42 -6.31 0.39
C LEU A 38 -4.05 -5.76 1.67
N ILE A 39 -4.03 -4.45 1.85
CA ILE A 39 -4.55 -3.80 3.06
C ILE A 39 -5.88 -3.13 2.72
N LEU A 40 -6.97 -3.60 3.33
CA LEU A 40 -8.32 -3.08 3.11
C LEU A 40 -8.76 -2.25 4.33
N GLY A 41 -9.17 -1.01 4.07
CA GLY A 41 -9.71 -0.12 5.10
C GLY A 41 -11.21 -0.26 5.33
N GLY A 42 -11.64 0.14 6.52
CA GLY A 42 -13.05 0.38 6.83
C GLY A 42 -13.55 1.70 6.24
N GLY A 43 -14.84 2.01 6.43
CA GLY A 43 -15.55 3.06 5.67
C GLY A 43 -15.02 4.50 5.79
N PHE A 44 -14.17 4.81 6.77
CA PHE A 44 -13.56 6.14 6.94
C PHE A 44 -12.05 6.15 6.64
N GLN A 45 -11.49 5.03 6.17
CA GLN A 45 -10.06 4.88 5.95
C GLN A 45 -9.76 4.93 4.45
N ASP A 46 -8.72 5.67 4.12
CA ASP A 46 -8.15 5.76 2.77
C ASP A 46 -6.77 5.07 2.71
N ARG A 47 -6.15 5.11 1.53
CA ARG A 47 -4.82 4.57 1.28
C ARG A 47 -3.70 5.20 2.13
N HIS A 48 -3.93 6.35 2.76
CA HIS A 48 -2.93 7.06 3.58
C HIS A 48 -3.12 6.88 5.08
N SER A 49 -4.21 6.25 5.51
CA SER A 49 -4.56 6.03 6.91
C SER A 49 -3.61 5.07 7.66
N TRP A 50 -2.68 4.43 6.96
CA TRP A 50 -1.91 3.27 7.42
C TRP A 50 -0.46 3.55 7.83
N GLY A 51 -0.04 4.80 7.99
CA GLY A 51 1.36 5.14 8.24
C GLY A 51 2.05 4.44 9.43
N ARG A 52 1.29 4.01 10.45
CA ARG A 52 1.83 3.16 11.54
C ARG A 52 2.15 1.73 11.06
N LEU A 53 1.25 1.14 10.28
CA LEU A 53 1.45 -0.18 9.68
C LEU A 53 2.60 -0.16 8.67
N GLU A 54 2.67 0.88 7.84
CA GLU A 54 3.76 1.09 6.87
C GLU A 54 5.14 1.09 7.55
N ARG A 55 5.28 1.83 8.67
CA ARG A 55 6.54 1.83 9.42
C ARG A 55 6.88 0.48 10.03
N ARG A 56 5.88 -0.27 10.48
CA ARG A 56 6.09 -1.57 11.12
C ARG A 56 6.45 -2.66 10.11
N LEU A 57 5.80 -2.67 8.94
CA LEU A 57 5.87 -3.80 8.00
C LEU A 57 6.50 -3.46 6.66
N GLY A 58 6.66 -2.18 6.30
CA GLY A 58 7.06 -1.77 4.94
C GLY A 58 8.45 -2.21 4.52
N HIS A 59 9.34 -2.47 5.47
CA HIS A 59 10.68 -3.02 5.20
C HIS A 59 10.69 -4.56 5.10
N LEU A 60 9.61 -5.24 5.51
CA LEU A 60 9.50 -6.70 5.54
C LEU A 60 8.64 -7.22 4.39
N HIS A 61 7.52 -6.54 4.11
CA HIS A 61 6.52 -6.97 3.16
C HIS A 61 6.25 -5.89 2.11
N PRO A 62 6.13 -6.26 0.82
CA PRO A 62 5.49 -5.40 -0.16
C PRO A 62 4.00 -5.27 0.17
N MET A 63 3.44 -4.08 0.02
CA MET A 63 2.03 -3.81 0.32
C MET A 63 1.36 -3.01 -0.78
N ILE A 64 0.08 -3.30 -1.02
CA ILE A 64 -0.82 -2.47 -1.82
C ILE A 64 -2.03 -2.09 -0.98
N ILE A 65 -2.35 -0.79 -0.98
CA ILE A 65 -3.41 -0.20 -0.16
C ILE A 65 -4.33 0.58 -1.10
N PRO A 66 -5.47 0.01 -1.55
CA PRO A 66 -6.43 0.71 -2.38
C PRO A 66 -7.32 1.65 -1.56
N ASP A 67 -7.77 2.74 -2.19
CA ASP A 67 -9.00 3.40 -1.77
C ASP A 67 -10.18 2.54 -2.21
N LEU A 68 -11.04 2.17 -1.25
CA LEU A 68 -12.26 1.44 -1.54
C LEU A 68 -13.39 2.42 -1.87
N PRO A 69 -14.27 2.08 -2.83
CA PRO A 69 -15.49 2.83 -3.03
C PRO A 69 -16.34 2.77 -1.76
N PRO A 70 -17.18 3.79 -1.51
CA PRO A 70 -18.15 3.74 -0.43
C PRO A 70 -19.03 2.49 -0.58
N ALA A 71 -19.35 1.88 0.57
CA ALA A 71 -20.20 0.69 0.66
C ALA A 71 -21.67 1.00 0.37
#